data_AF-A0A7N4NNL4-F1
#
_entry.id   AF-A0A7N4NNL4-F1
#
_cell.length_a   1.000
_cell.length_b   1.000
_cell.length_c   1.000
_cell.angle_alpha   90.00
_cell.angle_beta   90.00
_cell.angle_gamma   90.00
#
_symmetry.space_group_name_H-M   'P 1'
#
loop_
_entity.id
_entity.type
_entity.pdbx_description
1 polymer ?
#
loop_
_entity_poly.entity_id
_entity_poly.type
_entity_poly.pdbx_seq_one_letter_code
_entity_poly.pdbx_strand_id
1 'polypeptide(L)'
;MRSTMFQLKKNVLFPPISQDLKSPVQRDEIAGARASLKENSPLLHSICSACLEHDDVASLQASKDTVCDEIQNALDVISNASQGIQSPKAELEPQSATLGSALDELENLVILDPLTVSDEKIRPSLEKRLEAIISGAALLADSSCTRDFHRERIITECNSIRQALQDLLSEYMDNKIDYQPHGHLWNKELNVNFEILASLYQLSSVPKCLT
;
A
#
# COMPACT_ATOMS: atom_id res chain seq x y z
N MET A 1 32.58 30.34 1.74
CA MET A 1 32.48 30.52 0.27
C MET A 1 32.54 29.23 -0.54
N ARG A 2 33.38 28.23 -0.22
CA ARG A 2 33.41 26.95 -0.96
C ARG A 2 32.15 26.07 -0.78
N SER A 3 31.54 26.12 0.41
CA SER A 3 30.32 25.34 0.74
C SER A 3 29.09 25.81 -0.04
N THR A 4 28.89 27.13 -0.18
CA THR A 4 27.79 27.69 -0.97
C THR A 4 27.93 27.41 -2.46
N MET A 5 29.17 27.39 -2.98
CA MET A 5 29.45 27.06 -4.38
C MET A 5 29.15 25.58 -4.71
N PHE A 6 29.35 24.66 -3.75
CA PHE A 6 28.99 23.25 -3.88
C PHE A 6 27.47 23.03 -3.87
N GLN A 7 26.75 23.79 -3.03
CA GLN A 7 25.27 23.76 -2.98
C GLN A 7 24.64 24.37 -4.23
N LEU A 8 25.22 25.46 -4.75
CA LEU A 8 24.80 26.05 -6.03
C LEU A 8 25.04 25.08 -7.20
N LYS A 9 26.17 24.37 -7.23
CA LYS A 9 26.45 23.39 -8.29
C LYS A 9 25.49 22.19 -8.23
N LYS A 10 25.03 21.81 -7.03
CA LYS A 10 24.01 20.78 -6.84
C LYS A 10 22.63 21.22 -7.36
N ASN A 11 22.24 22.47 -7.11
CA ASN A 11 20.96 23.03 -7.58
C ASN A 11 20.94 23.37 -9.08
N VAL A 12 22.09 23.66 -9.69
CA VAL A 12 22.20 23.97 -11.13
C VAL A 12 22.33 22.70 -11.98
N LEU A 13 23.00 21.66 -11.46
CA LEU A 13 23.19 20.39 -12.18
C LEU A 13 22.00 19.42 -12.01
N PHE A 14 21.25 19.56 -10.91
CA PHE A 14 20.05 18.78 -10.63
C PHE A 14 18.95 19.72 -10.10
N PRO A 15 18.23 20.44 -10.99
CA PRO A 15 17.07 21.20 -10.55
C PRO A 15 16.08 20.24 -9.86
N PRO A 16 15.35 20.68 -8.82
CA PRO A 16 14.33 19.86 -8.18
C PRO A 16 13.14 19.67 -9.14
N ILE A 17 13.28 18.74 -10.09
CA ILE A 17 12.20 18.22 -10.95
C ILE A 17 11.08 17.58 -10.10
N SER A 18 11.32 17.41 -8.79
CA SER A 18 10.40 16.80 -7.83
C SER A 18 9.07 17.56 -7.62
N GLN A 19 8.96 18.83 -8.02
CA GLN A 19 7.73 19.62 -7.83
C GLN A 19 6.78 19.65 -9.04
N ASP A 20 7.23 19.27 -10.24
CA ASP A 20 6.42 19.32 -11.48
C ASP A 20 5.72 17.99 -11.81
N LEU A 21 5.95 16.94 -11.01
CA LEU A 21 5.35 15.62 -11.22
C LEU A 21 3.94 15.58 -10.63
N LYS A 22 2.97 15.30 -11.49
CA LYS A 22 1.53 15.41 -11.21
C LYS A 22 0.98 14.32 -10.28
N SER A 23 1.62 13.14 -10.20
CA SER A 23 1.13 12.01 -9.36
C SER A 23 2.16 11.57 -8.30
N PRO A 24 1.71 11.10 -7.12
CA PRO A 24 2.59 10.57 -6.08
C PRO A 24 3.39 9.34 -6.55
N VAL A 25 2.76 8.46 -7.34
CA VAL A 25 3.39 7.23 -7.88
C VAL A 25 4.62 7.56 -8.74
N GLN A 26 4.51 8.52 -9.66
CA GLN A 26 5.64 8.94 -10.50
C GLN A 26 6.80 9.52 -9.68
N ARG A 27 6.51 10.15 -8.53
CA ARG A 27 7.57 10.66 -7.65
C ARG A 27 8.33 9.51 -6.98
N ASP A 28 7.62 8.48 -6.56
CA ASP A 28 8.22 7.29 -5.95
C ASP A 28 9.03 6.49 -6.98
N GLU A 29 8.52 6.32 -8.20
CA GLU A 29 9.25 5.70 -9.32
C GLU A 29 10.56 6.43 -9.64
N ILE A 30 10.52 7.76 -9.75
CA ILE A 30 11.73 8.58 -9.98
C ILE A 30 12.68 8.51 -8.79
N ALA A 31 12.17 8.48 -7.55
CA ALA A 31 12.99 8.34 -6.36
C ALA A 31 13.73 6.98 -6.34
N GLY A 32 13.03 5.90 -6.66
CA GLY A 32 13.60 4.55 -6.79
C GLY A 32 14.65 4.46 -7.89
N ALA A 33 14.35 4.98 -9.09
CA ALA A 33 15.29 5.01 -10.20
C ALA A 33 16.57 5.82 -9.88
N ARG A 34 16.43 6.96 -9.19
CA ARG A 34 17.58 7.75 -8.73
C ARG A 34 18.43 7.00 -7.70
N ALA A 35 17.80 6.24 -6.80
CA ALA A 35 18.52 5.41 -5.83
C ALA A 35 19.34 4.32 -6.54
N SER A 36 18.72 3.61 -7.50
CA SER A 36 19.40 2.60 -8.33
C SER A 36 20.59 3.20 -9.09
N LEU A 37 20.44 4.35 -9.76
CA LEU A 37 21.55 5.01 -10.45
C LEU A 37 22.71 5.37 -9.50
N LYS A 38 22.39 5.82 -8.29
CA LYS A 38 23.38 6.21 -7.29
C LYS A 38 24.18 5.00 -6.77
N GLU A 39 23.51 3.85 -6.61
CA GLU A 39 24.14 2.60 -6.19
C GLU A 39 24.99 1.98 -7.30
N ASN A 40 24.46 1.96 -8.52
CA ASN A 40 25.10 1.31 -9.66
C ASN A 40 26.29 2.11 -10.23
N SER A 41 26.33 3.43 -10.09
CA SER A 41 27.43 4.25 -10.62
C SER A 41 28.83 3.87 -10.10
N PRO A 42 29.09 3.77 -8.78
CA PRO A 42 30.40 3.32 -8.28
C PRO A 42 30.65 1.84 -8.56
N LEU A 43 29.61 1.00 -8.59
CA LEU A 43 29.72 -0.42 -8.89
C LEU A 43 30.18 -0.64 -10.34
N LEU A 44 29.57 0.05 -11.30
CA LEU A 44 29.96 0.00 -12.70
C LEU A 44 31.43 0.40 -12.88
N HIS A 45 31.86 1.49 -12.22
CA HIS A 45 33.26 1.92 -12.28
C HIS A 45 34.21 0.83 -11.77
N SER A 46 33.87 0.19 -10.64
CA SER A 46 34.67 -0.90 -10.07
C SER A 46 34.74 -2.10 -11.01
N ILE A 47 33.60 -2.52 -11.58
CA ILE A 47 33.53 -3.66 -12.50
C ILE A 47 34.33 -3.35 -13.78
N CYS A 48 34.12 -2.19 -14.39
CA CYS A 48 34.86 -1.77 -15.58
C CYS A 48 36.37 -1.72 -15.34
N SER A 49 36.80 -1.24 -14.17
CA SER A 49 38.23 -1.24 -13.79
C SER A 49 38.77 -2.65 -13.71
N ALA A 50 38.02 -3.58 -13.09
CA ALA A 50 38.43 -4.97 -12.97
C ALA A 50 38.40 -5.72 -14.32
N CYS A 51 37.48 -5.40 -15.23
CA CYS A 51 37.43 -5.97 -16.59
C CYS A 51 38.67 -5.60 -17.43
N LEU A 52 39.30 -4.45 -17.18
CA LEU A 52 40.55 -4.09 -17.86
C LEU A 52 41.74 -4.95 -17.41
N GLU A 53 41.70 -5.47 -16.19
CA GLU A 53 42.74 -6.33 -15.63
C GLU A 53 42.44 -7.83 -15.89
N HIS A 54 41.16 -8.19 -16.04
CA HIS A 54 40.66 -9.57 -16.09
C HIS A 54 39.53 -9.74 -17.14
N ASP A 55 39.86 -9.58 -18.43
CA ASP A 55 38.89 -9.67 -19.54
C ASP A 55 38.39 -11.11 -19.80
N ASP A 56 39.08 -12.11 -19.27
CA ASP A 56 38.74 -13.54 -19.44
C ASP A 56 37.69 -14.05 -18.42
N VAL A 57 37.34 -13.24 -17.43
CA VAL A 57 36.41 -13.64 -16.36
C VAL A 57 34.95 -13.38 -16.77
N ALA A 58 34.28 -14.44 -17.23
CA ALA A 58 32.90 -14.38 -17.70
C ALA A 58 31.90 -13.80 -16.67
N SER A 59 32.09 -14.06 -15.37
CA SER A 59 31.24 -13.50 -14.32
C SER A 59 31.36 -11.99 -14.18
N LEU A 60 32.55 -11.42 -14.44
CA LEU A 60 32.77 -9.97 -14.45
C LEU A 60 32.03 -9.33 -15.62
N GLN A 61 32.11 -9.95 -16.79
CA GLN A 61 31.41 -9.50 -17.99
C GLN A 61 29.88 -9.55 -17.79
N ALA A 62 29.36 -10.65 -17.23
CA ALA A 62 27.94 -10.76 -16.89
C ALA A 62 27.49 -9.72 -15.85
N SER A 63 28.30 -9.45 -14.82
CA SER A 63 28.02 -8.40 -13.84
C SER A 63 28.01 -7.01 -14.47
N LYS A 64 28.93 -6.73 -15.40
CA LYS A 64 28.97 -5.47 -16.15
C LYS A 64 27.69 -5.27 -16.95
N ASP A 65 27.28 -6.30 -17.69
CA ASP A 65 26.08 -6.24 -18.53
C ASP A 65 24.82 -6.04 -17.66
N THR A 66 24.73 -6.76 -16.53
CA THR A 66 23.63 -6.59 -15.56
C THR A 66 23.54 -5.16 -15.03
N VAL A 67 24.66 -4.58 -14.59
CA VAL A 67 24.68 -3.20 -14.05
C VAL A 67 24.38 -2.16 -15.14
N CYS A 68 24.83 -2.39 -16.37
CA CYS A 68 24.47 -1.55 -17.52
C CYS A 68 22.96 -1.58 -17.80
N ASP A 69 22.35 -2.76 -17.79
CA ASP A 69 20.90 -2.93 -17.99
C ASP A 69 20.09 -2.25 -16.87
N GLU A 70 20.54 -2.37 -15.62
CA GLU A 70 19.91 -1.68 -14.48
C GLU A 70 19.99 -0.15 -14.60
N ILE A 71 21.16 0.38 -15.00
CA ILE A 71 21.34 1.82 -15.24
C ILE A 71 20.44 2.29 -16.38
N GLN A 72 20.38 1.54 -17.49
CA GLN A 72 19.54 1.88 -18.63
C GLN A 72 18.05 1.90 -18.25
N ASN A 73 17.60 0.87 -17.53
CA ASN A 73 16.23 0.80 -17.03
C ASN A 73 15.90 1.98 -16.10
N ALA A 74 16.80 2.34 -15.18
CA ALA A 74 16.59 3.48 -14.29
C ALA A 74 16.51 4.82 -15.07
N LEU A 75 17.31 4.99 -16.13
CA LEU A 75 17.21 6.16 -17.02
C LEU A 75 15.88 6.17 -17.79
N ASP A 76 15.42 5.03 -18.28
CA ASP A 76 14.15 4.90 -18.98
C ASP A 76 12.97 5.24 -18.06
N VAL A 77 12.98 4.78 -16.81
CA VAL A 77 11.97 5.14 -15.80
C VAL A 77 11.94 6.65 -15.56
N ILE A 78 13.10 7.29 -15.38
CA ILE A 78 13.17 8.75 -15.19
C ILE A 78 12.67 9.48 -16.44
N SER A 79 13.06 9.02 -17.62
CA SER A 79 12.66 9.61 -18.90
C SER A 79 11.13 9.54 -19.06
N ASN A 80 10.55 8.35 -18.92
CA ASN A 80 9.12 8.11 -19.06
C ASN A 80 8.31 8.92 -18.04
N ALA A 81 8.69 8.88 -16.77
CA ALA A 81 8.01 9.62 -15.71
C ALA A 81 8.14 11.15 -15.89
N SER A 82 9.27 11.64 -16.41
CA SER A 82 9.47 13.07 -16.70
C SER A 82 8.65 13.57 -17.90
N GLN A 83 8.38 12.71 -18.88
CA GLN A 83 7.56 13.04 -20.05
C GLN A 83 6.06 12.86 -19.78
N GLY A 84 5.70 12.32 -18.61
CA GLY A 84 4.32 11.99 -18.26
C GLY A 84 3.75 10.81 -19.04
N ILE A 85 4.60 10.03 -19.72
CA ILE A 85 4.22 8.79 -20.38
C ILE A 85 4.05 7.75 -19.29
N GLN A 86 2.80 7.32 -19.04
CA GLN A 86 2.56 6.18 -18.16
C GLN A 86 3.25 4.96 -18.79
N SER A 87 4.20 4.36 -18.06
CA SER A 87 4.74 3.08 -18.49
C SER A 87 3.60 2.05 -18.41
N PRO A 88 3.48 1.11 -19.36
CA PRO A 88 2.48 0.04 -19.29
C PRO A 88 2.69 -0.89 -18.07
N LYS A 89 3.81 -0.75 -17.36
CA LYS A 89 4.09 -1.47 -16.10
C LYS A 89 3.43 -0.81 -14.88
N ALA A 90 3.04 0.46 -14.97
CA ALA A 90 2.32 1.17 -13.91
C ALA A 90 0.82 0.85 -13.88
N GLU A 91 0.30 0.12 -14.88
CA GLU A 91 -1.12 -0.28 -14.94
C GLU A 91 -1.42 -1.55 -14.12
N LEU A 92 -0.39 -2.19 -13.52
CA LEU A 92 -0.58 -3.41 -12.72
C LEU A 92 -0.88 -3.16 -11.24
N GLU A 93 -0.71 -1.96 -10.73
CA GLU A 93 -1.19 -1.62 -9.38
C GLU A 93 -2.25 -0.53 -9.51
N PRO A 94 -3.53 -0.92 -9.67
CA PRO A 94 -4.61 0.01 -9.41
C PRO A 94 -4.33 0.62 -8.04
N GLN A 95 -4.41 1.95 -7.92
CA GLN A 95 -4.41 2.65 -6.62
C GLN A 95 -5.57 2.21 -5.69
N SER A 96 -6.33 1.19 -6.10
CA SER A 96 -7.40 0.48 -5.42
C SER A 96 -7.01 -0.93 -4.92
N ALA A 97 -5.79 -1.44 -5.14
CA ALA A 97 -5.45 -2.85 -4.92
C ALA A 97 -4.62 -3.14 -3.64
N THR A 98 -4.25 -2.12 -2.85
CA THR A 98 -3.49 -2.35 -1.62
C THR A 98 -4.42 -2.70 -0.45
N LEU A 99 -3.95 -3.56 0.45
CA LEU A 99 -4.68 -3.96 1.67
C LEU A 99 -5.09 -2.73 2.51
N GLY A 100 -4.23 -1.70 2.57
CA GLY A 100 -4.52 -0.46 3.30
C GLY A 100 -5.71 0.29 2.71
N SER A 101 -5.74 0.49 1.40
CA SER A 101 -6.87 1.15 0.73
C SER A 101 -8.19 0.39 0.92
N ALA A 102 -8.15 -0.95 0.87
CA ALA A 102 -9.35 -1.76 1.08
C ALA A 102 -9.90 -1.64 2.52
N LEU A 103 -9.02 -1.50 3.52
CA LEU A 103 -9.39 -1.23 4.91
C LEU A 103 -10.02 0.16 5.07
N ASP A 104 -9.39 1.20 4.52
CA ASP A 104 -9.90 2.58 4.56
C ASP A 104 -11.30 2.67 3.93
N GLU A 105 -11.50 2.00 2.79
CA GLU A 105 -12.79 1.97 2.10
C GLU A 105 -13.86 1.19 2.87
N LEU A 106 -13.51 0.10 3.56
CA LEU A 106 -14.45 -0.64 4.40
C LEU A 106 -14.87 0.19 5.62
N GLU A 107 -13.93 0.84 6.31
CA GLU A 107 -14.21 1.73 7.43
C GLU A 107 -15.20 2.83 7.03
N ASN A 108 -14.95 3.50 5.91
CA ASN A 108 -15.84 4.53 5.39
C ASN A 108 -17.24 3.99 5.07
N LEU A 109 -17.38 2.76 4.57
CA LEU A 109 -18.68 2.16 4.27
C LEU A 109 -19.45 1.75 5.52
N VAL A 110 -18.77 1.28 6.57
CA VAL A 110 -19.41 0.88 7.84
C VAL A 110 -19.94 2.10 8.61
N ILE A 111 -19.33 3.28 8.43
CA ILE A 111 -19.73 4.54 9.08
C ILE A 111 -20.97 5.17 8.40
N LEU A 112 -21.30 4.83 7.16
CA LEU A 112 -22.43 5.44 6.45
C LEU A 112 -23.77 5.07 7.08
N ASP A 113 -24.64 6.09 7.25
CA ASP A 113 -25.98 5.92 7.82
C ASP A 113 -26.79 4.89 7.00
N PRO A 114 -27.16 3.74 7.60
CA PRO A 114 -27.87 2.67 6.92
C PRO A 114 -29.26 3.05 6.38
N LEU A 115 -29.78 4.23 6.75
CA LEU A 115 -31.04 4.79 6.24
C LEU A 115 -30.88 5.55 4.91
N THR A 116 -29.65 5.90 4.52
CA THR A 116 -29.38 6.75 3.34
C THR A 116 -29.01 5.96 2.09
N VAL A 117 -28.63 4.70 2.22
CA VAL A 117 -28.15 3.87 1.11
C VAL A 117 -29.11 2.69 0.86
N SER A 118 -29.37 2.37 -0.41
CA SER A 118 -30.24 1.25 -0.77
C SER A 118 -29.61 -0.08 -0.36
N ASP A 119 -30.29 -0.81 0.51
CA ASP A 119 -29.88 -2.08 1.09
C ASP A 119 -29.38 -3.12 0.08
N GLU A 120 -30.02 -3.18 -1.09
CA GLU A 120 -29.65 -4.06 -2.22
C GLU A 120 -28.22 -3.86 -2.74
N LYS A 121 -27.59 -2.71 -2.43
CA LYS A 121 -26.22 -2.37 -2.86
C LYS A 121 -25.20 -2.40 -1.72
N ILE A 122 -25.64 -2.23 -0.46
CA ILE A 122 -24.73 -2.15 0.69
C ILE A 122 -24.11 -3.51 0.98
N ARG A 123 -24.95 -4.55 1.13
CA ARG A 123 -24.50 -5.92 1.40
C ARG A 123 -23.43 -6.40 0.40
N PRO A 124 -23.69 -6.41 -0.92
CA PRO A 124 -22.67 -6.87 -1.88
C PRO A 124 -21.44 -5.96 -1.90
N SER A 125 -21.56 -4.68 -1.55
CA SER A 125 -20.41 -3.76 -1.47
C SER A 125 -19.52 -4.06 -0.26
N LEU A 126 -20.11 -4.28 0.92
CA LEU A 126 -19.38 -4.63 2.15
C LEU A 126 -18.68 -5.99 2.01
N GLU A 127 -19.40 -7.00 1.52
CA GLU A 127 -18.84 -8.34 1.29
C GLU A 127 -17.69 -8.30 0.28
N LYS A 128 -17.85 -7.55 -0.81
CA LYS A 128 -16.79 -7.40 -1.82
C LYS A 128 -15.53 -6.76 -1.26
N ARG A 129 -15.66 -5.70 -0.44
CA ARG A 129 -14.49 -5.04 0.17
C ARG A 129 -13.85 -5.92 1.24
N LEU A 130 -14.64 -6.62 2.05
CA LEU A 130 -14.13 -7.59 3.01
C LEU A 130 -13.31 -8.69 2.33
N GLU A 131 -13.83 -9.29 1.26
CA GLU A 131 -13.12 -10.36 0.56
C GLU A 131 -11.83 -9.86 -0.11
N ALA A 132 -11.77 -8.58 -0.52
CA ALA A 132 -10.53 -7.95 -0.96
C ALA A 132 -9.48 -7.83 0.17
N ILE A 133 -9.92 -7.47 1.38
CA ILE A 133 -9.05 -7.42 2.58
C ILE A 133 -8.54 -8.83 2.92
N ILE A 134 -9.42 -9.83 2.95
CA ILE A 134 -9.04 -11.21 3.26
C ILE A 134 -8.06 -11.75 2.22
N SER A 135 -8.29 -11.45 0.94
CA SER A 135 -7.38 -11.82 -0.15
C SER A 135 -6.00 -11.17 0.02
N GLY A 136 -5.95 -9.87 0.35
CA GLY A 136 -4.68 -9.18 0.61
C GLY A 136 -3.95 -9.70 1.86
N ALA A 137 -4.68 -10.01 2.93
CA ALA A 137 -4.13 -10.59 4.15
C ALA A 137 -3.61 -12.03 3.94
N ALA A 138 -4.28 -12.83 3.10
CA ALA A 138 -3.83 -14.17 2.74
C ALA A 138 -2.46 -14.14 2.04
N LEU A 139 -2.23 -13.18 1.13
CA LEU A 139 -0.91 -12.99 0.50
C LEU A 139 0.20 -12.73 1.53
N LEU A 140 -0.09 -12.00 2.60
CA LEU A 140 0.85 -11.78 3.71
C LEU A 140 1.05 -13.07 4.54
N ALA A 141 -0.02 -13.82 4.77
CA ALA A 141 0.02 -15.05 5.55
C ALA A 141 0.80 -16.17 4.83
N ASP A 142 0.70 -16.22 3.49
CA ASP A 142 1.31 -17.26 2.65
C ASP A 142 2.75 -16.91 2.20
N SER A 143 3.27 -15.73 2.56
CA SER A 143 4.66 -15.36 2.32
C SER A 143 5.62 -16.30 3.07
N SER A 144 6.70 -16.72 2.40
CA SER A 144 7.76 -17.55 3.01
C SER A 144 8.49 -16.88 4.17
N CYS A 145 8.35 -15.56 4.31
CA CYS A 145 8.92 -14.78 5.41
C CYS A 145 8.00 -14.68 6.63
N THR A 146 6.76 -15.18 6.53
CA THR A 146 5.77 -15.12 7.62
C THR A 146 5.85 -16.38 8.46
N ARG A 147 6.10 -16.22 9.77
CA ARG A 147 6.16 -17.34 10.71
C ARG A 147 4.76 -17.92 10.95
N ASP A 148 4.68 -19.22 11.20
CA ASP A 148 3.43 -19.95 11.46
C ASP A 148 2.55 -19.27 12.52
N PHE A 149 3.13 -18.83 13.64
CA PHE A 149 2.38 -18.12 14.68
C PHE A 149 1.67 -16.85 14.15
N HIS A 150 2.33 -16.08 13.28
CA HIS A 150 1.72 -14.89 12.68
C HIS A 150 0.71 -15.26 11.60
N ARG A 151 0.98 -16.30 10.81
CA ARG A 151 0.04 -16.85 9.83
C ARG A 151 -1.28 -17.28 10.48
N GLU A 152 -1.22 -18.09 11.54
CA GLU A 152 -2.41 -18.56 12.28
C GLU A 152 -3.21 -17.39 12.85
N ARG A 153 -2.52 -16.36 13.37
CA ARG A 153 -3.19 -15.13 13.82
C ARG A 153 -3.90 -14.40 12.69
N ILE A 154 -3.24 -14.21 11.55
CA ILE A 154 -3.86 -13.57 10.38
C ILE A 154 -5.12 -14.32 9.93
N ILE A 155 -5.04 -15.65 9.84
CA ILE A 155 -6.19 -16.51 9.48
C ILE A 155 -7.33 -16.36 10.49
N THR A 156 -7.00 -16.38 11.79
CA THR A 156 -7.99 -16.22 12.87
C THR A 156 -8.69 -14.88 12.77
N GLU A 157 -7.94 -13.78 12.62
CA GLU A 157 -8.52 -12.44 12.50
C GLU A 157 -9.37 -12.29 11.22
N CYS A 158 -8.94 -12.83 10.08
CA CYS A 158 -9.75 -12.82 8.85
C CYS A 158 -11.11 -13.52 9.06
N ASN A 159 -11.12 -14.63 9.78
CA ASN A 159 -12.35 -15.34 10.12
C ASN A 159 -13.22 -14.55 11.12
N SER A 160 -12.60 -13.92 12.12
CA SER A 160 -13.28 -13.05 13.08
C SER A 160 -13.98 -11.87 12.39
N ILE A 161 -13.31 -11.20 11.44
CA ILE A 161 -13.90 -10.07 10.71
C ILE A 161 -15.05 -10.56 9.81
N ARG A 162 -14.90 -11.73 9.16
CA ARG A 162 -15.98 -12.33 8.40
C ARG A 162 -17.20 -12.61 9.27
N GLN A 163 -17.01 -13.16 10.47
CA GLN A 163 -18.11 -13.40 11.39
C GLN A 163 -18.76 -12.10 11.85
N ALA A 164 -17.98 -11.10 12.24
CA ALA A 164 -18.50 -9.80 12.67
C ALA A 164 -19.33 -9.11 11.58
N LEU A 165 -18.93 -9.20 10.30
CA LEU A 165 -19.75 -8.68 9.20
C LEU A 165 -21.06 -9.45 9.04
N GLN A 166 -21.04 -10.78 9.17
CA GLN A 166 -22.26 -11.58 9.09
C GLN A 166 -23.22 -11.28 10.25
N ASP A 167 -22.69 -11.07 11.46
CA ASP A 167 -23.48 -10.69 12.63
C ASP A 167 -24.12 -9.31 12.40
N LEU A 168 -23.36 -8.32 11.93
CA LEU A 168 -23.86 -6.99 11.56
C LEU A 168 -24.94 -7.03 10.48
N LEU A 169 -24.72 -7.81 9.42
CA LEU A 169 -25.68 -7.97 8.33
C LEU A 169 -26.94 -8.73 8.78
N SER A 170 -26.84 -9.60 9.79
CA SER A 170 -27.98 -10.30 10.38
C SER A 170 -28.80 -9.35 11.23
N GLU A 171 -28.16 -8.58 12.12
CA GLU A 171 -28.83 -7.54 12.92
C GLU A 171 -29.52 -6.49 12.04
N TYR A 172 -28.89 -6.08 10.94
CA TYR A 172 -29.49 -5.14 10.00
C TYR A 172 -30.77 -5.70 9.34
N MET A 173 -30.80 -6.99 9.01
CA MET A 173 -31.98 -7.65 8.43
C MET A 173 -33.07 -7.90 9.48
N ASP A 174 -32.70 -8.20 10.72
CA ASP A 174 -33.64 -8.40 11.83
C ASP A 174 -34.30 -7.09 12.27
N ASN A 175 -33.57 -5.96 12.28
CA ASN A 175 -34.13 -4.63 12.55
C ASN A 175 -35.16 -4.16 11.50
N LYS A 176 -35.17 -4.74 10.29
CA LYS A 176 -36.22 -4.51 9.29
C LYS A 176 -37.52 -5.26 9.57
N ILE A 177 -37.48 -6.32 10.37
CA ILE A 177 -38.65 -7.14 10.70
C ILE A 177 -39.47 -6.51 11.86
N ASP A 178 -38.87 -5.65 12.69
CA ASP A 178 -39.53 -5.01 13.84
C ASP A 178 -40.10 -3.60 13.57
N TYR A 179 -40.56 -3.33 12.33
CA TYR A 179 -41.58 -2.29 12.14
C TYR A 179 -42.95 -2.83 12.57
N GLN A 180 -43.09 -3.18 13.86
CA GLN A 180 -44.36 -3.13 14.56
C GLN A 180 -44.36 -1.93 15.52
N PRO A 181 -45.38 -1.05 15.49
CA PRO A 181 -45.33 0.21 16.19
C PRO A 181 -45.65 0.00 17.67
N HIS A 182 -44.66 -0.31 18.50
CA HIS A 182 -44.78 -0.11 19.94
C HIS A 182 -43.49 0.45 20.52
N GLY A 183 -43.46 1.77 20.66
CA GLY A 183 -42.31 2.51 21.15
C GLY A 183 -42.00 2.22 22.60
N HIS A 184 -40.76 1.79 22.87
CA HIS A 184 -40.02 1.95 24.13
C HIS A 184 -38.55 1.51 23.95
N LEU A 185 -37.73 2.19 23.10
CA LEU A 185 -36.34 1.74 22.84
C LEU A 185 -35.26 2.84 22.76
N TRP A 186 -35.43 4.01 23.38
CA TRP A 186 -34.38 5.05 23.37
C TRP A 186 -33.16 4.81 24.29
N ASN A 187 -33.01 3.63 24.91
CA ASN A 187 -31.92 3.36 25.87
C ASN A 187 -30.88 2.32 25.41
N LYS A 188 -31.14 1.51 24.39
CA LYS A 188 -30.18 0.47 23.94
C LYS A 188 -29.19 0.97 22.88
N GLU A 189 -29.65 1.87 22.02
CA GLU A 189 -28.91 2.43 20.88
C GLU A 189 -27.68 3.26 21.30
N LEU A 190 -27.73 3.88 22.48
CA LEU A 190 -26.59 4.60 23.06
C LEU A 190 -25.51 3.68 23.64
N ASN A 191 -25.86 2.45 24.04
CA ASN A 191 -24.94 1.55 24.74
C ASN A 191 -24.05 0.76 23.76
N VAL A 192 -24.60 0.36 22.60
CA VAL A 192 -23.87 -0.39 21.57
C VAL A 192 -22.84 0.51 20.86
N ASN A 193 -23.21 1.75 20.56
CA ASN A 193 -22.27 2.73 19.99
C ASN A 193 -21.08 3.02 20.92
N PHE A 194 -21.27 2.95 22.24
CA PHE A 194 -20.20 3.17 23.21
C PHE A 194 -19.20 2.00 23.28
N GLU A 195 -19.67 0.75 23.16
CA GLU A 195 -18.80 -0.44 23.18
C GLU A 195 -17.99 -0.61 21.88
N ILE A 196 -18.56 -0.26 20.73
CA ILE A 196 -17.85 -0.29 19.44
C ILE A 196 -16.75 0.77 19.41
N LEU A 197 -17.04 2.00 19.86
CA LEU A 197 -16.04 3.07 19.95
C LEU A 197 -14.94 2.75 20.97
N ALA A 198 -15.27 2.09 22.08
CA ALA A 198 -14.28 1.62 23.04
C ALA A 198 -13.35 0.53 22.43
N SER A 199 -13.90 -0.39 21.65
CA SER A 199 -13.11 -1.46 21.01
C SER A 199 -12.17 -0.93 19.92
N LEU A 200 -12.63 0.06 19.14
CA LEU A 200 -11.81 0.73 18.12
C LEU A 200 -10.70 1.60 18.75
N TYR A 201 -10.97 2.28 19.87
CA TYR A 201 -9.96 3.07 20.58
C TYR A 201 -8.85 2.19 21.18
N GLN A 202 -9.19 1.00 21.69
CA GLN A 202 -8.23 0.00 22.16
C GLN A 202 -7.27 -0.48 21.05
N LEU A 203 -7.75 -0.61 19.81
CA LEU A 203 -6.92 -0.96 18.65
C LEU A 203 -5.98 0.19 18.22
N SER A 204 -6.40 1.44 18.43
CA SER A 204 -5.58 2.62 18.14
C SER A 204 -4.47 2.89 19.19
N SER A 205 -4.63 2.37 20.41
CA SER A 205 -3.67 2.51 21.51
C SER A 205 -2.62 1.39 21.60
N VAL A 206 -2.57 0.47 20.62
CA VAL A 206 -1.46 -0.49 20.51
C VAL A 206 -0.18 0.31 20.29
N PRO A 207 0.83 0.19 21.17
CA PRO A 207 2.04 0.99 21.05
C PRO A 207 2.70 0.71 19.70
N LYS A 208 2.94 1.78 18.93
CA LYS A 208 3.89 1.80 17.81
C LYS A 208 5.31 1.61 18.36
N CYS A 209 5.62 0.42 18.87
CA CYS A 209 6.96 0.03 19.25
C CYS A 209 7.57 -0.83 18.14
N LEU A 210 7.96 -0.15 17.05
CA LEU A 210 9.01 -0.59 16.13
C LEU A 210 9.60 0.67 15.47
N THR A 211 10.45 1.33 16.25
CA THR A 211 11.66 2.02 15.80
C THR A 211 12.81 1.43 16.59
#